data_AF-A0A2S6GI22-F1
#
_entry.id   AF-A0A2S6GI22-F1
#
_cell.length_a   1.000
_cell.length_b   1.000
_cell.length_c   1.000
_cell.angle_alpha   90.00
_cell.angle_beta   90.00
_cell.angle_gamma   90.00
#
_symmetry.space_group_name_H-M   'P 1'
#
loop_
_entity.id
_entity.type
_entity.pdbx_description
1 polymer ?
#
loop_
_entity_poly.entity_id
_entity_poly.type
_entity_poly.pdbx_seq_one_letter_code
_entity_poly.pdbx_strand_id
1 'polypeptide(L)'
;MGAGRVPGEAAVIARLAAAVGGISAAAARAVGDPPDWGWAGTRAGDLSQGFTVVAEAAGLAVGLRWLISVLHPDPGVVGLVAVLRGLLGAVETGEPHRVILHAVAAVETAVATP
;
A
#
# COMPACT_ATOMS: atom_id res chain seq x y z
N MET A 1 -9.54 -24.91 -2.31
CA MET A 1 -8.25 -25.00 -1.59
C MET A 1 -8.05 -23.67 -0.90
N GLY A 2 -8.36 -23.58 0.39
CA GLY A 2 -8.17 -22.35 1.15
C GLY A 2 -6.72 -22.29 1.61
N ALA A 3 -5.95 -21.30 1.13
CA ALA A 3 -4.70 -20.94 1.76
C ALA A 3 -5.03 -20.55 3.21
N GLY A 4 -4.51 -21.30 4.17
CA GLY A 4 -4.68 -20.98 5.59
C GLY A 4 -4.10 -19.60 5.82
N ARG A 5 -4.96 -18.60 6.07
CA ARG A 5 -4.50 -17.25 6.41
C ARG A 5 -3.61 -17.38 7.63
N VAL A 6 -2.36 -16.97 7.48
CA VAL A 6 -1.41 -16.99 8.59
C VAL A 6 -1.91 -15.98 9.62
N PRO A 7 -2.03 -16.33 10.92
CA PRO A 7 -2.37 -15.37 11.96
C PRO A 7 -1.29 -14.28 11.99
N GLY A 8 -1.58 -13.14 11.35
CA GLY A 8 -0.62 -12.06 11.09
C GLY A 8 -0.84 -11.37 9.74
N GLU A 9 -1.30 -12.09 8.72
CA GLU A 9 -1.52 -11.53 7.39
C GLU A 9 -2.64 -10.50 7.38
N ALA A 10 -3.77 -10.79 8.05
CA ALA A 10 -4.88 -9.83 8.18
C ALA A 10 -4.47 -8.54 8.91
N ALA A 11 -3.57 -8.64 9.90
CA ALA A 11 -3.04 -7.47 10.60
C ALA A 11 -2.12 -6.63 9.70
N VAL A 12 -1.30 -7.29 8.86
CA VAL A 12 -0.47 -6.61 7.86
C VAL A 12 -1.34 -5.91 6.81
N ILE A 13 -2.39 -6.58 6.31
CA ILE A 13 -3.35 -5.98 5.37
C ILE A 13 -4.02 -4.75 6.01
N ALA A 14 -4.52 -4.86 7.24
CA ALA A 14 -5.16 -3.73 7.92
C ALA A 14 -4.23 -2.53 8.15
N ARG A 15 -2.97 -2.78 8.55
CA ARG A 15 -1.96 -1.72 8.73
C ARG A 15 -1.60 -1.04 7.41
N LEU A 16 -1.38 -1.82 6.35
CA LEU A 16 -1.11 -1.28 5.03
C LEU A 16 -2.31 -0.51 4.48
N ALA A 17 -3.53 -1.00 4.67
CA ALA A 17 -4.74 -0.30 4.26
C ALA A 17 -4.87 1.07 4.96
N ALA A 18 -4.53 1.15 6.25
CA ALA A 18 -4.48 2.42 6.98
C ALA A 18 -3.39 3.35 6.44
N ALA A 19 -2.19 2.83 6.16
CA ALA A 19 -1.11 3.61 5.57
C ALA A 19 -1.47 4.14 4.16
N VAL A 20 -2.13 3.35 3.33
CA VAL A 20 -2.64 3.75 2.00
C VAL A 20 -3.68 4.87 2.11
N GLY A 21 -4.55 4.81 3.10
CA GLY A 21 -5.47 5.92 3.40
C GLY A 21 -4.73 7.21 3.77
N GLY A 22 -3.62 7.11 4.51
CA GLY A 22 -2.74 8.22 4.85
C GLY A 22 -2.04 8.84 3.64
N ILE A 23 -1.58 8.02 2.68
CA ILE A 23 -0.90 8.46 1.44
C ILE A 23 -1.80 9.37 0.64
N SER A 24 -3.05 8.93 0.48
CA SER A 24 -4.05 9.67 -0.29
C SER A 24 -4.43 10.99 0.40
N ALA A 25 -4.45 11.02 1.73
CA ALA A 25 -4.69 12.24 2.51
C ALA A 25 -3.48 13.21 2.46
N ALA A 26 -2.25 12.69 2.44
CA ALA A 26 -1.04 13.48 2.29
C ALA A 26 -0.94 14.08 0.87
N ALA A 27 -1.17 13.26 -0.16
CA ALA A 27 -1.22 13.70 -1.55
C ALA A 27 -2.31 14.77 -1.77
N ALA A 28 -3.51 14.58 -1.21
CA ALA A 28 -4.57 15.59 -1.30
C ALA A 28 -4.20 16.94 -0.63
N ARG A 29 -3.42 16.92 0.46
CA ARG A 29 -2.95 18.14 1.15
C ARG A 29 -1.81 18.85 0.42
N ALA A 30 -0.89 18.08 -0.15
CA ALA A 30 0.27 18.62 -0.85
C ALA A 30 -0.12 19.35 -2.15
N VAL A 31 -1.25 18.99 -2.75
CA VAL A 31 -1.57 19.42 -4.11
C VAL A 31 -2.50 20.63 -4.18
N GLY A 32 -3.24 20.99 -3.13
CA GLY A 32 -4.01 22.25 -3.01
C GLY A 32 -5.21 22.39 -3.96
N ASP A 33 -5.15 21.78 -5.14
CA ASP A 33 -6.17 21.65 -6.18
C ASP A 33 -5.83 20.38 -6.99
N PRO A 34 -6.62 19.29 -6.93
CA PRO A 34 -6.24 18.00 -7.50
C PRO A 34 -6.08 18.14 -9.02
N PRO A 35 -4.92 17.82 -9.62
CA PRO A 35 -4.74 18.02 -11.04
C PRO A 35 -5.34 16.81 -11.76
N ASP A 36 -5.90 17.01 -12.95
CA ASP A 36 -6.72 16.06 -13.72
C ASP A 36 -6.02 14.73 -14.14
N TRP A 37 -4.83 14.43 -13.62
CA TRP A 37 -4.14 13.16 -13.87
C TRP A 37 -4.76 12.01 -13.06
N GLY A 38 -6.01 11.64 -13.35
CA GLY A 38 -6.52 10.27 -13.18
C GLY A 38 -6.85 9.75 -11.77
N TRP A 39 -6.32 10.32 -10.67
CA TRP A 39 -6.70 9.96 -9.28
C TRP A 39 -7.64 10.98 -8.63
N ALA A 40 -7.90 12.12 -9.28
CA ALA A 40 -8.80 13.16 -8.76
C ALA A 40 -10.24 12.65 -8.47
N GLY A 41 -10.62 11.48 -9.01
CA GLY A 41 -11.88 10.80 -8.70
C GLY A 41 -11.77 9.69 -7.63
N THR A 42 -10.58 9.22 -7.29
CA THR A 42 -10.35 8.11 -6.36
C THR A 42 -10.08 8.69 -4.98
N ARG A 43 -11.10 8.75 -4.13
CA ARG A 43 -10.96 9.27 -2.77
C ARG A 43 -10.00 8.37 -2.00
N ALA A 44 -9.36 8.91 -0.96
CA ALA A 44 -8.48 8.13 -0.07
C ALA A 44 -9.09 6.80 0.44
N GLY A 45 -10.40 6.78 0.61
CA GLY A 45 -11.15 5.56 0.96
C GLY A 45 -11.14 4.50 -0.13
N ASP A 46 -11.15 4.89 -1.41
CA ASP A 46 -11.24 3.98 -2.55
C ASP A 46 -9.92 3.20 -2.77
N LEU A 47 -8.76 3.83 -2.51
CA LEU A 47 -7.45 3.17 -2.59
C LEU A 47 -7.26 2.14 -1.47
N SER A 48 -7.59 2.53 -0.22
CA SER A 48 -7.51 1.65 0.95
C SER A 48 -8.45 0.45 0.82
N GLN A 49 -9.69 0.71 0.39
CA GLN A 49 -10.69 -0.32 0.15
C GLN A 49 -10.30 -1.23 -1.02
N GLY A 50 -9.84 -0.67 -2.14
CA GLY A 50 -9.37 -1.43 -3.30
C GLY A 50 -8.22 -2.36 -2.96
N PHE A 51 -7.22 -1.86 -2.22
CA PHE A 51 -6.12 -2.69 -1.72
C PHE A 51 -6.63 -3.84 -0.84
N THR A 52 -7.50 -3.53 0.12
CA THR A 52 -8.04 -4.53 1.06
C THR A 52 -8.78 -5.63 0.31
N VAL A 53 -9.69 -5.26 -0.60
CA VAL A 53 -10.48 -6.22 -1.39
C VAL A 53 -9.57 -7.12 -2.22
N VAL A 54 -8.57 -6.57 -2.91
CA VAL A 54 -7.64 -7.37 -3.73
C VAL A 54 -6.77 -8.27 -2.85
N ALA A 55 -6.24 -7.75 -1.74
CA ALA A 55 -5.40 -8.52 -0.82
C ALA A 55 -6.17 -9.66 -0.14
N GLU A 56 -7.43 -9.44 0.24
CA GLU A 56 -8.26 -10.49 0.84
C GLU A 56 -8.70 -11.55 -0.17
N ALA A 57 -8.98 -11.16 -1.42
CA ALA A 57 -9.43 -12.08 -2.46
C ALA A 57 -8.29 -12.91 -3.06
N ALA A 58 -7.11 -12.31 -3.26
CA ALA A 58 -6.02 -12.88 -4.04
C ALA A 58 -4.68 -12.95 -3.30
N GLY A 59 -4.60 -12.45 -2.07
CA GLY A 59 -3.40 -12.46 -1.22
C GLY A 59 -2.62 -11.15 -1.22
N LEU A 60 -1.81 -10.96 -0.17
CA LEU A 60 -1.05 -9.73 0.07
C LEU A 60 -0.15 -9.30 -1.10
N ALA A 61 0.55 -10.23 -1.73
CA ALA A 61 1.44 -9.93 -2.87
C ALA A 61 0.67 -9.35 -4.06
N VAL A 62 -0.54 -9.86 -4.33
CA VAL A 62 -1.39 -9.36 -5.42
C VAL A 62 -1.91 -7.96 -5.09
N GLY A 63 -2.32 -7.73 -3.84
CA GLY A 63 -2.72 -6.40 -3.36
C GLY A 63 -1.59 -5.37 -3.49
N LEU A 64 -0.36 -5.75 -3.14
CA LEU A 64 0.82 -4.88 -3.27
C LEU A 64 1.16 -4.58 -4.73
N ARG A 65 1.11 -5.56 -5.64
CA ARG A 65 1.31 -5.34 -7.08
C ARG A 65 0.26 -4.38 -7.66
N TRP A 66 -1.01 -4.58 -7.29
CA TRP A 66 -2.08 -3.67 -7.68
C TRP A 66 -1.79 -2.25 -7.19
N LEU A 67 -1.48 -2.08 -5.90
CA LEU A 67 -1.18 -0.77 -5.32
C LEU A 67 0.00 -0.08 -6.02
N ILE A 68 1.09 -0.82 -6.29
CA ILE A 68 2.25 -0.29 -7.02
C ILE A 68 1.85 0.16 -8.43
N SER A 69 1.04 -0.61 -9.17
CA SER A 69 0.60 -0.20 -10.52
C SER A 69 -0.23 1.08 -10.53
N VAL A 70 -1.04 1.29 -9.49
CA VAL A 70 -1.88 2.48 -9.34
C VAL A 70 -1.04 3.71 -8.96
N LEU A 71 0.02 3.53 -8.16
CA LEU A 71 0.90 4.62 -7.72
C LEU A 71 2.05 4.94 -8.69
N HIS A 72 2.45 4.00 -9.54
CA HIS A 72 3.56 4.17 -10.50
C HIS A 72 3.52 5.40 -11.41
N PRO A 73 2.37 5.88 -11.92
CA PRO A 73 2.33 7.05 -12.80
C PRO A 73 2.66 8.38 -12.08
N ASP A 74 2.74 8.40 -10.75
CA ASP A 74 2.94 9.62 -9.97
C ASP A 74 4.42 9.82 -9.55
N PRO A 75 5.10 10.87 -10.03
CA PRO A 75 6.48 11.16 -9.63
C PRO A 75 6.61 11.59 -8.15
N GLY A 76 5.54 12.07 -7.52
CA GLY A 76 5.50 12.47 -6.11
C GLY A 76 5.57 11.31 -5.12
N VAL A 77 5.35 10.07 -5.58
CA VAL A 77 5.35 8.87 -4.73
C VAL A 77 6.45 7.87 -5.09
N VAL A 78 7.47 8.27 -5.84
CA VAL A 78 8.59 7.39 -6.26
C VAL A 78 9.27 6.71 -5.07
N GLY A 79 9.50 7.44 -3.97
CA GLY A 79 10.08 6.90 -2.74
C GLY A 79 9.19 5.82 -2.12
N LEU A 80 7.88 6.06 -2.05
CA LEU A 80 6.90 5.10 -1.55
C LEU A 80 6.81 3.86 -2.44
N VAL A 81 6.79 4.03 -3.77
CA VAL A 81 6.77 2.93 -4.74
C VAL A 81 8.01 2.03 -4.57
N ALA A 82 9.18 2.61 -4.30
CA ALA A 82 10.39 1.84 -4.01
C ALA A 82 10.25 1.00 -2.72
N VAL A 83 9.69 1.58 -1.65
CA VAL A 83 9.44 0.85 -0.39
C VAL A 83 8.42 -0.28 -0.60
N LEU A 84 7.33 -0.02 -1.32
CA LEU A 84 6.31 -1.02 -1.63
C LEU A 84 6.87 -2.18 -2.48
N ARG A 85 7.77 -1.88 -3.43
CA ARG A 85 8.49 -2.92 -4.20
C ARG A 85 9.39 -3.76 -3.31
N GLY A 86 10.09 -3.16 -2.35
CA GLY A 86 10.88 -3.88 -1.36
C GLY A 86 10.03 -4.81 -0.49
N LEU A 87 8.87 -4.33 -0.01
CA LEU A 87 7.91 -5.12 0.73
C LEU A 87 7.34 -6.27 -0.11
N LEU A 88 6.98 -6.01 -1.37
CA LEU A 88 6.52 -7.05 -2.30
C LEU A 88 7.58 -8.14 -2.46
N GLY A 89 8.85 -7.76 -2.67
CA GLY A 89 9.96 -8.71 -2.76
C GLY A 89 10.08 -9.57 -1.51
N ALA A 90 10.00 -8.97 -0.32
CA ALA A 90 10.06 -9.70 0.95
C ALA A 90 8.89 -10.70 1.13
N VAL A 91 7.68 -10.32 0.70
CA VAL A 91 6.50 -11.21 0.74
C VAL A 91 6.66 -12.36 -0.25
N GLU A 92 7.14 -12.09 -1.47
CA GLU A 92 7.32 -13.10 -2.51
C GLU A 92 8.44 -14.11 -2.20
N THR A 93 9.51 -13.68 -1.54
CA THR A 93 10.61 -14.56 -1.12
C THR A 93 10.33 -15.30 0.18
N GLY A 94 9.19 -15.03 0.84
CA GLY A 94 8.83 -15.65 2.11
C GLY A 94 9.75 -15.21 3.25
N GLU A 95 10.23 -13.96 3.23
CA GLU A 95 11.03 -13.40 4.32
C GLU A 95 10.31 -13.59 5.68
N PRO A 96 11.07 -13.76 6.77
CA PRO A 96 10.49 -13.94 8.08
C PRO A 96 9.62 -12.72 8.46
N HIS A 97 8.53 -12.99 9.18
CA HIS A 97 7.49 -12.00 9.51
C HIS A 97 8.04 -10.68 10.10
N ARG A 98 9.16 -10.74 10.84
CA ARG A 98 9.86 -9.55 11.37
C ARG A 98 10.32 -8.56 10.29
N VAL A 99 10.75 -9.07 9.12
CA VAL A 99 11.22 -8.27 7.99
C VAL A 99 10.04 -7.59 7.31
N ILE A 100 8.93 -8.33 7.14
CA ILE A 100 7.66 -7.79 6.63
C ILE A 100 7.17 -6.66 7.54
N LEU A 101 7.15 -6.87 8.86
CA LEU A 101 6.74 -5.83 9.81
C LEU A 101 7.66 -4.61 9.79
N HIS A 102 8.97 -4.80 9.64
CA HIS A 102 9.91 -3.69 9.50
C HIS A 102 9.66 -2.87 8.22
N ALA A 103 9.40 -3.54 7.10
CA ALA A 103 9.06 -2.89 5.85
C ALA A 103 7.70 -2.16 5.93
N VAL A 104 6.69 -2.73 6.61
CA VAL A 104 5.41 -2.05 6.87
C VAL A 104 5.62 -0.78 7.71
N ALA A 105 6.45 -0.83 8.75
CA ALA A 105 6.76 0.35 9.57
C ALA A 105 7.50 1.44 8.77
N ALA A 106 8.35 1.04 7.82
CA ALA A 106 9.00 1.97 6.89
C ALA A 106 7.98 2.65 5.96
N VAL A 107 6.98 1.91 5.46
CA VAL A 107 5.84 2.50 4.73
C VAL A 107 5.12 3.50 5.62
N GLU A 108 4.67 3.11 6.81
CA GLU A 108 3.95 3.99 7.73
C GLU A 108 4.71 5.30 8.02
N THR A 109 6.04 5.22 8.19
CA THR A 109 6.91 6.39 8.43
C THR A 109 7.00 7.29 7.19
N ALA A 110 7.14 6.70 6.01
CA ALA A 110 7.19 7.45 4.74
C ALA A 110 5.88 8.21 4.48
N VAL A 111 4.75 7.67 4.92
CA VAL A 111 3.44 8.33 4.81
C VAL A 111 3.25 9.45 5.84
N ALA A 112 3.85 9.31 7.02
CA ALA A 112 3.72 10.30 8.09
C ALA A 112 4.60 11.54 7.89
N THR A 113 5.56 11.50 6.97
CA THR A 113 6.51 12.60 6.71
C THR A 113 6.01 13.40 5.50
N PRO A 114 5.57 14.67 5.67
CA PRO A 114 5.04 15.50 4.59
C PRO A 114 6.10 15.98 3.60
#